data_AF-A0A821F5K9-F1
#
_entry.id   AF-A0A821F5K9-F1
#
_cell.length_a   1.000
_cell.length_b   1.000
_cell.length_c   1.000
_cell.angle_alpha   90.00
_cell.angle_beta   90.00
_cell.angle_gamma   90.00
#
_symmetry.space_group_name_H-M   'P 1'
#
loop_
_entity.id
_entity.type
_entity.pdbx_description
1 polymer ?
#
loop_
_entity_poly.entity_id
_entity_poly.type
_entity_poly.pdbx_seq_one_letter_code
_entity_poly.pdbx_strand_id
1 'polypeptide(L)'
;MAKAPGRTVCITCGKEKATFKCGGCAQEFCFNHLGDHKQELSKQFDEVEINRDLFRQTLTEQTNKPQKHPLIQYIDTWERDSVNKIRQKAEEARQLVFTHITESIKQLESRLNQLTDQLRQSRAENDFFETDLLRWNNDLIQLKEELTKPSNINLRQDTTPLITTLSIDVTSFAGGFGRGDGLNQMSNPWGLYVDDDQTIYVTDYSNHRIVKWKYSSTSGQIAAGGNGSGNSTNQLYSPTDVVIDKENDCLIICDYGNRRVVRWPRRNSTCGQTIIQNVGCWGLAMDNNGYLYVGDCENHEVRRWKLGDTNGIIVAGGNGEGDHLNQLSGRFYIFVDKDQSVYVSDE
;
A
#
# COMPACT_ATOMS: atom_id res chain seq x y z
N MET A 1 -1.10 -60.11 -4.46
CA MET A 1 -1.68 -61.14 -5.36
C MET A 1 -1.74 -60.56 -6.77
N ALA A 2 -0.88 -61.04 -7.68
CA ALA A 2 -0.84 -60.55 -9.06
C ALA A 2 -1.98 -61.18 -9.87
N LYS A 3 -2.91 -60.36 -10.37
CA LYS A 3 -3.90 -60.79 -11.38
C LYS A 3 -3.14 -61.25 -12.64
N ALA A 4 -3.57 -62.33 -13.26
CA ALA A 4 -2.99 -62.85 -14.50
C ALA A 4 -2.90 -61.74 -15.57
N PRO A 5 -1.80 -61.63 -16.34
CA PRO A 5 -1.62 -60.51 -17.26
C PRO A 5 -2.59 -60.68 -18.44
N GLY A 6 -3.54 -59.75 -18.55
CA GLY A 6 -4.25 -59.55 -19.81
C GLY A 6 -3.24 -59.21 -20.90
N ARG A 7 -3.42 -59.75 -22.11
CA ARG A 7 -2.63 -59.27 -23.25
C ARG A 7 -3.17 -57.90 -23.64
N THR A 8 -2.39 -56.86 -23.40
CA THR A 8 -2.71 -55.48 -23.82
C THR A 8 -1.47 -54.81 -24.42
N VAL A 9 -1.63 -53.59 -24.92
CA VAL A 9 -0.55 -52.86 -25.61
C VAL A 9 0.33 -52.16 -24.58
N CYS A 10 1.63 -52.46 -24.61
CA CYS A 10 2.61 -51.73 -23.78
C CYS A 10 2.78 -50.29 -24.27
N ILE A 11 2.66 -49.32 -23.37
CA ILE A 11 2.73 -47.88 -23.71
C ILE A 11 4.08 -47.46 -24.32
N THR A 12 5.18 -48.07 -23.90
CA THR A 12 6.53 -47.68 -24.33
C THR A 12 6.93 -48.27 -25.69
N CYS A 13 6.52 -49.50 -25.99
CA CYS A 13 6.94 -50.17 -27.23
C CYS A 13 5.82 -50.47 -28.24
N GLY A 14 4.56 -50.19 -27.89
CA GLY A 14 3.40 -50.33 -28.77
C GLY A 14 3.03 -51.77 -29.14
N LYS A 15 3.63 -52.78 -28.50
CA LYS A 15 3.39 -54.20 -28.81
C LYS A 15 2.39 -54.82 -27.85
N GLU A 16 1.46 -55.62 -28.38
CA GLU A 16 0.49 -56.39 -27.60
C GLU A 16 1.18 -57.60 -26.94
N LYS A 17 1.30 -57.57 -25.61
CA LYS A 17 2.03 -58.58 -24.81
C LYS A 17 1.41 -58.70 -23.43
N ALA A 18 1.93 -59.61 -22.60
CA ALA A 18 1.61 -59.61 -21.17
C ALA A 18 2.08 -58.29 -20.55
N THR A 19 1.13 -57.46 -20.12
CA THR A 19 1.40 -56.17 -19.49
C THR A 19 0.98 -56.17 -18.02
N PHE A 20 1.53 -55.21 -17.30
CA PHE A 20 1.23 -54.94 -15.91
C PHE A 20 0.91 -53.45 -15.77
N LYS A 21 -0.20 -53.16 -15.11
CA LYS A 21 -0.60 -51.80 -14.79
C LYS A 21 0.26 -51.22 -13.67
N CYS A 22 0.84 -50.04 -13.90
CA CYS A 22 1.46 -49.27 -12.83
C CYS A 22 0.36 -48.65 -11.95
N GLY A 23 0.45 -48.83 -10.63
CA GLY A 23 -0.52 -48.28 -9.68
C GLY A 23 -0.49 -46.75 -9.56
N GLY A 24 0.62 -46.11 -9.92
CA GLY A 24 0.79 -44.65 -9.88
C GLY A 24 0.26 -43.96 -11.13
N CYS A 25 0.88 -44.21 -12.30
CA CYS A 25 0.50 -43.54 -13.55
C CYS A 25 -0.65 -44.21 -14.32
N ALA A 26 -1.17 -45.34 -13.82
CA ALA A 26 -2.23 -46.14 -14.44
C ALA A 26 -1.94 -46.66 -15.86
N GLN A 27 -0.69 -46.57 -16.33
CA GLN A 27 -0.27 -47.05 -17.64
C GLN A 27 0.11 -48.55 -17.62
N GLU A 28 0.00 -49.20 -18.79
CA GLU A 28 0.30 -50.62 -19.00
C GLU A 28 1.71 -50.80 -19.59
N PHE A 29 2.58 -51.53 -18.88
CA PHE A 29 3.95 -51.79 -19.30
C PHE A 29 4.20 -53.29 -19.47
N CYS A 30 5.01 -53.68 -20.45
CA CYS A 30 5.56 -55.04 -20.45
C CYS A 30 6.61 -55.18 -19.34
N PHE A 31 6.96 -56.42 -18.97
CA PHE A 31 7.85 -56.71 -17.85
C PHE A 31 9.17 -55.89 -17.85
N ASN A 32 9.85 -55.80 -19.00
CA ASN A 32 11.12 -55.07 -19.12
C ASN A 32 10.93 -53.56 -18.93
N HIS A 33 9.98 -52.95 -19.65
CA HIS A 33 9.74 -51.50 -19.54
C HIS A 33 9.13 -51.10 -18.20
N LEU A 34 8.45 -52.01 -17.50
CA LEU A 34 8.05 -51.76 -16.10
C LEU A 34 9.28 -51.71 -15.18
N GLY A 35 10.29 -52.55 -15.44
CA GLY A 35 11.58 -52.50 -14.76
C GLY A 35 12.31 -51.18 -14.99
N ASP A 36 12.38 -50.73 -16.24
CA ASP A 36 12.99 -49.45 -16.61
C ASP A 36 12.24 -48.27 -15.97
N HIS A 37 10.90 -48.28 -16.03
CA HIS A 37 10.05 -47.28 -15.37
C HIS A 37 10.28 -47.22 -13.86
N LYS A 38 10.46 -48.37 -13.19
CA LYS A 38 10.79 -48.42 -11.77
C LYS A 38 12.20 -47.92 -11.45
N GLN A 39 13.18 -48.18 -12.31
CA GLN A 39 14.53 -47.64 -12.14
C GLN A 39 14.54 -46.12 -12.27
N GLU A 40 13.77 -45.56 -13.20
CA GLU A 40 13.63 -44.11 -13.34
C GLU A 40 12.98 -43.48 -12.10
N LEU A 41 11.92 -44.10 -11.57
CA LEU A 41 11.32 -43.69 -10.31
C LEU A 41 12.30 -43.77 -9.13
N SER A 42 13.21 -44.76 -9.12
CA SER A 42 14.24 -44.87 -8.08
C SER A 42 15.21 -43.69 -8.13
N LYS A 43 15.64 -43.26 -9.33
CA LYS A 43 16.52 -42.09 -9.47
C LYS A 43 15.84 -40.81 -8.99
N GLN A 44 14.58 -40.62 -9.38
CA GLN A 44 13.78 -39.47 -8.92
C GLN A 44 13.59 -39.50 -7.39
N PHE A 45 13.46 -40.69 -6.79
CA PHE A 45 13.40 -40.82 -5.35
C PHE A 45 14.72 -40.43 -4.68
N ASP A 46 15.86 -40.88 -5.21
CA ASP A 46 17.18 -40.50 -4.70
C ASP A 46 17.40 -38.97 -4.77
N GLU A 47 16.95 -38.30 -5.83
CA GLU A 47 16.98 -36.83 -5.94
C GLU A 47 16.15 -36.15 -4.85
N VAL A 48 14.96 -36.68 -4.53
CA VAL A 48 14.12 -36.17 -3.44
C VAL A 48 14.82 -36.32 -2.08
N GLU A 49 15.55 -37.43 -1.85
CA GLU A 49 16.31 -37.62 -0.61
C GLU A 49 17.48 -36.63 -0.49
N ILE A 50 18.20 -36.38 -1.58
CA ILE A 50 19.27 -35.37 -1.63
C ILE A 50 18.70 -33.98 -1.32
N ASN A 51 17.58 -33.61 -1.95
CA ASN A 51 16.92 -32.32 -1.72
C ASN A 51 16.43 -32.15 -0.28
N ARG A 52 15.89 -33.21 0.32
CA ARG A 52 15.48 -33.23 1.73
C ARG A 52 16.68 -32.96 2.65
N ASP A 53 17.81 -33.61 2.39
CA ASP A 53 18.99 -33.50 3.24
C ASP A 53 19.65 -32.13 3.11
N LEU A 54 19.68 -31.55 1.90
CA LEU A 54 20.12 -30.17 1.67
C LEU A 54 19.21 -29.15 2.38
N PHE A 55 17.89 -29.37 2.34
CA PHE A 55 16.93 -28.53 3.05
C PHE A 55 17.13 -28.60 4.57
N ARG A 56 17.36 -29.81 5.13
CA ARG A 56 17.67 -29.97 6.56
C ARG A 56 18.95 -29.26 6.98
N GLN A 57 19.99 -29.29 6.15
CA GLN A 57 21.23 -28.55 6.41
C GLN A 57 20.98 -27.04 6.43
N THR A 58 20.22 -26.53 5.44
CA THR A 58 19.81 -25.14 5.37
C THR A 58 19.03 -24.72 6.61
N LEU A 59 18.06 -25.53 7.04
CA LEU A 59 17.26 -25.30 8.24
C LEU A 59 18.12 -25.26 9.52
N THR A 60 19.09 -26.18 9.62
CA THR A 60 20.03 -26.23 10.75
C THR A 60 20.95 -25.01 10.78
N GLU A 61 21.43 -24.54 9.63
CA GLU A 61 22.26 -23.33 9.55
C GLU A 61 21.45 -22.09 9.93
N GLN A 62 20.22 -21.95 9.43
CA GLN A 62 19.32 -20.84 9.77
C GLN A 62 18.91 -20.85 11.25
N THR A 63 18.68 -22.03 11.83
CA THR A 63 18.35 -22.19 13.26
C THR A 63 19.52 -21.77 14.16
N ASN A 64 20.74 -22.15 13.80
CA ASN A 64 21.93 -21.87 14.61
C ASN A 64 22.50 -20.46 14.38
N LYS A 65 22.23 -19.84 13.22
CA LYS A 65 22.71 -18.50 12.86
C LYS A 65 21.62 -17.69 12.14
N PRO A 66 20.57 -17.25 12.86
CA PRO A 66 19.47 -16.46 12.28
C PRO A 66 19.93 -15.18 11.56
N GLN A 67 21.06 -14.60 11.98
CA GLN A 67 21.68 -13.43 11.36
C GLN A 67 22.21 -13.67 9.94
N LYS A 68 22.42 -14.94 9.55
CA LYS A 68 22.78 -15.29 8.16
C LYS A 68 21.55 -15.42 7.26
N HIS A 69 20.34 -15.22 7.79
CA HIS A 69 19.15 -15.28 6.97
C HIS A 69 19.24 -14.24 5.84
N PRO A 70 18.93 -14.61 4.58
CA PRO A 70 19.04 -13.70 3.44
C PRO A 70 18.32 -12.36 3.66
N LEU A 71 17.16 -12.38 4.34
CA LEU A 71 16.43 -11.15 4.69
C LEU A 71 17.18 -10.27 5.70
N ILE A 72 17.86 -10.85 6.70
CA ILE A 72 18.67 -10.08 7.65
C ILE A 72 19.88 -9.47 6.94
N GLN A 73 20.55 -10.24 6.07
CA GLN A 73 21.65 -9.72 5.27
C GLN A 73 21.23 -8.59 4.33
N TYR A 74 20.00 -8.64 3.81
CA TYR A 74 19.42 -7.57 3.02
C TYR A 74 19.22 -6.30 3.85
N ILE A 75 18.70 -6.42 5.09
CA ILE A 75 18.57 -5.31 6.03
C ILE A 75 19.94 -4.69 6.34
N ASP A 76 20.93 -5.51 6.68
CA ASP A 76 22.28 -5.06 7.02
C ASP A 76 22.94 -4.30 5.86
N THR A 77 22.69 -4.74 4.63
CA THR A 77 23.21 -4.11 3.42
C THR A 77 22.52 -2.77 3.18
N TRP A 78 21.19 -2.75 3.27
CA TRP A 78 20.40 -1.53 3.12
C TRP A 78 20.72 -0.48 4.19
N GLU A 79 20.93 -0.88 5.44
CA GLU A 79 21.30 0.02 6.53
C GLU A 79 22.65 0.69 6.23
N ARG A 80 23.65 -0.12 5.84
CA ARG A 80 24.98 0.36 5.48
C ARG A 80 24.94 1.36 4.34
N ASP A 81 24.19 1.05 3.28
CA ASP A 81 24.07 1.92 2.11
C ASP A 81 23.35 3.24 2.44
N SER A 82 22.33 3.17 3.28
CA SER A 82 21.57 4.36 3.73
C SER A 82 22.44 5.28 4.58
N VAL A 83 23.20 4.74 5.53
CA VAL A 83 24.15 5.51 6.36
C VAL A 83 25.23 6.14 5.49
N ASN A 84 25.75 5.42 4.50
CA ASN A 84 26.77 5.94 3.58
C ASN A 84 26.26 7.14 2.77
N LYS A 85 25.02 7.08 2.25
CA LYS A 85 24.40 8.21 1.53
C LYS A 85 24.28 9.45 2.40
N ILE A 86 23.84 9.28 3.66
CA ILE A 86 23.74 10.40 4.62
C ILE A 86 25.11 11.02 4.88
N ARG A 87 26.13 10.19 5.10
CA ARG A 87 27.51 10.66 5.33
C ARG A 87 28.05 11.44 4.13
N GLN A 88 27.81 10.95 2.92
CA GLN A 88 28.23 11.63 1.69
C GLN A 88 27.56 13.01 1.56
N LYS A 89 26.25 13.10 1.78
CA LYS A 89 25.53 14.38 1.73
C LYS A 89 25.99 15.37 2.79
N ALA A 90 26.26 14.89 3.99
CA ALA A 90 26.84 15.73 5.05
C ALA A 90 28.23 16.26 4.67
N GLU A 91 29.04 15.45 3.97
CA GLU A 91 30.36 15.88 3.49
C GLU A 91 30.27 16.90 2.37
N GLU A 92 29.39 16.70 1.38
CA GLU A 92 29.11 17.68 0.32
C GLU A 92 28.69 19.04 0.91
N ALA A 93 27.82 19.05 1.91
CA ALA A 93 27.40 20.27 2.61
C ALA A 93 28.55 20.94 3.37
N ARG A 94 29.42 20.16 4.05
CA ARG A 94 30.61 20.69 4.72
C ARG A 94 31.57 21.35 3.74
N GLN A 95 31.82 20.73 2.58
CA GLN A 95 32.69 21.29 1.55
C GLN A 95 32.14 22.60 0.98
N LEU A 96 30.82 22.69 0.78
CA LEU A 96 30.17 23.93 0.34
C LEU A 96 30.35 25.07 1.36
N VAL A 97 30.08 24.79 2.64
CA VAL A 97 30.28 25.76 3.73
C VAL A 97 31.74 26.20 3.83
N PHE A 98 32.68 25.25 3.76
CA PHE A 98 34.11 25.53 3.82
C PHE A 98 34.57 26.44 2.67
N THR A 99 34.05 26.21 1.47
CA THR A 99 34.36 27.03 0.29
C THR A 99 33.92 28.48 0.51
N HIS A 100 32.67 28.69 0.94
CA HIS A 100 32.15 30.03 1.21
C HIS A 100 32.83 30.74 2.38
N ILE A 101 33.16 30.04 3.47
CA ILE A 101 33.93 30.62 4.57
C ILE A 101 35.30 31.09 4.07
N THR A 102 35.98 30.26 3.26
CA THR A 102 37.29 30.60 2.69
C THR A 102 37.23 31.86 1.81
N GLU A 103 36.19 31.99 0.99
CA GLU A 103 35.95 33.18 0.17
C GLU A 103 35.67 34.43 1.02
N SER A 104 34.81 34.30 2.04
CA SER A 104 34.52 35.39 2.98
C SER A 104 35.78 35.87 3.72
N ILE A 105 36.65 34.95 4.17
CA ILE A 105 37.91 35.29 4.83
C ILE A 105 38.81 36.10 3.90
N LYS A 106 38.96 35.70 2.63
CA LYS A 106 39.76 36.45 1.65
C LYS A 106 39.24 37.88 1.45
N GLN A 107 37.92 38.07 1.44
CA GLN A 107 37.32 39.40 1.35
C GLN A 107 37.59 40.25 2.61
N LEU A 108 37.51 39.65 3.80
CA LEU A 108 37.86 40.31 5.06
C LEU A 108 39.33 40.72 5.11
N GLU A 109 40.24 39.84 4.67
CA GLU A 109 41.67 40.15 4.55
C GLU A 109 41.93 41.34 3.62
N SER A 110 41.26 41.39 2.46
CA SER A 110 41.38 42.52 1.53
C SER A 110 40.93 43.85 2.16
N ARG A 111 39.82 43.85 2.90
CA ARG A 111 39.29 45.05 3.58
C ARG A 111 40.21 45.49 4.73
N LEU A 112 40.75 44.53 5.48
CA LEU A 112 41.71 44.82 6.55
C LEU A 112 43.00 45.43 5.98
N ASN A 113 43.49 44.93 4.84
CA ASN A 113 44.64 45.51 4.16
C ASN A 113 44.36 46.94 3.69
N GLN A 114 43.18 47.20 3.11
CA GLN A 114 42.77 48.54 2.69
C GLN A 114 42.69 49.52 3.88
N LEU A 115 42.14 49.08 5.01
CA LEU A 115 42.13 49.87 6.25
C LEU A 115 43.56 50.15 6.76
N THR A 116 44.44 49.15 6.68
CA THR A 116 45.86 49.28 7.07
C THR A 116 46.56 50.34 6.22
N ASP A 117 46.29 50.38 4.92
CA ASP A 117 46.87 51.38 4.01
C ASP A 117 46.33 52.79 4.30
N GLN A 118 45.03 52.94 4.58
CA GLN A 118 44.44 54.23 5.00
C GLN A 118 45.08 54.77 6.29
N LEU A 119 45.26 53.90 7.29
CA LEU A 119 45.92 54.25 8.55
C LEU A 119 47.37 54.70 8.33
N ARG A 120 48.10 54.02 7.44
CA ARG A 120 49.48 54.39 7.09
C ARG A 120 49.54 55.74 6.39
N GLN A 121 48.68 55.97 5.41
CA GLN A 121 48.63 57.21 4.64
C GLN A 121 48.32 58.42 5.53
N SER A 122 47.23 58.35 6.29
CA SER A 122 46.81 59.44 7.18
C SER A 122 47.87 59.73 8.26
N ARG A 123 48.57 58.70 8.76
CA ARG A 123 49.69 58.88 9.70
C ARG A 123 50.93 59.51 9.06
N ALA A 124 51.19 59.25 7.77
CA ALA A 124 52.29 59.88 7.04
C ALA A 124 51.98 61.35 6.72
N GLU A 125 50.71 61.67 6.44
CA GLU A 125 50.22 63.02 6.13
C GLU A 125 49.88 63.83 7.39
N ASN A 126 49.87 63.20 8.58
CA ASN A 126 49.40 63.78 9.86
C ASN A 126 47.96 64.35 9.78
N ASP A 127 47.12 63.73 8.95
CA ASP A 127 45.75 64.18 8.65
C ASP A 127 44.72 63.21 9.25
N PHE A 128 44.49 63.30 10.56
CA PHE A 128 43.49 62.51 11.28
C PHE A 128 42.78 63.31 12.37
N PHE A 129 41.47 63.11 12.48
CA PHE A 129 40.61 63.74 13.49
C PHE A 129 39.92 62.68 14.38
N GLU A 130 39.27 63.10 15.47
CA GLU A 130 38.56 62.14 16.34
C GLU A 130 37.50 61.33 15.58
N THR A 131 36.89 61.91 14.54
CA THR A 131 35.91 61.24 13.68
C THR A 131 36.51 60.07 12.89
N ASP A 132 37.75 60.19 12.42
CA ASP A 132 38.43 59.14 11.63
C ASP A 132 38.84 57.97 12.52
N LEU A 133 39.36 58.27 13.72
CA LEU A 133 39.68 57.26 14.72
C LEU A 133 38.43 56.47 15.14
N LEU A 134 37.30 57.16 15.33
CA LEU A 134 36.04 56.52 15.69
C LEU A 134 35.52 55.63 14.55
N ARG A 135 35.62 56.11 13.31
CA ARG A 135 35.28 55.35 12.10
C ARG A 135 36.12 54.10 11.97
N TRP A 136 37.45 54.19 12.01
CA TRP A 136 38.33 53.03 11.86
C TRP A 136 38.17 52.01 12.99
N ASN A 137 37.91 52.47 14.21
CA ASN A 137 37.61 51.57 15.32
C ASN A 137 36.28 50.82 15.09
N ASN A 138 35.26 51.50 14.58
CA ASN A 138 34.00 50.86 14.18
C ASN A 138 34.20 49.87 13.01
N ASP A 139 35.01 50.23 12.00
CA ASP A 139 35.33 49.35 10.88
C ASP A 139 36.04 48.07 11.36
N LEU A 140 36.96 48.17 12.33
CA LEU A 140 37.61 47.01 12.96
C LEU A 140 36.64 46.14 13.76
N ILE A 141 35.72 46.76 14.52
CA ILE A 141 34.69 46.03 15.26
C ILE A 141 33.80 45.27 14.28
N GLN A 142 33.36 45.91 13.20
CA GLN A 142 32.54 45.28 12.17
C GLN A 142 33.24 44.11 11.48
N LEU A 143 34.52 44.27 11.11
CA LEU A 143 35.32 43.17 10.53
C LEU A 143 35.43 41.97 11.49
N LYS A 144 35.56 42.23 12.79
CA LYS A 144 35.63 41.19 13.83
C LYS A 144 34.29 40.47 13.99
N GLU A 145 33.18 41.19 13.92
CA GLU A 145 31.84 40.60 13.97
C GLU A 145 31.58 39.70 12.75
N GLU A 146 31.88 40.18 11.54
CA GLU A 146 31.70 39.43 10.29
C GLU A 146 32.56 38.14 10.22
N LEU A 147 33.75 38.14 10.84
CA LEU A 147 34.58 36.94 10.96
C LEU A 147 33.91 35.84 11.81
N THR A 148 33.16 36.22 12.85
CA THR A 148 32.51 35.27 13.77
C THR A 148 31.14 34.82 13.32
N LYS A 149 30.47 35.61 12.47
CA LYS A 149 29.14 35.29 11.93
C LYS A 149 28.99 35.84 10.51
N PRO A 150 29.46 35.09 9.49
CA PRO A 150 29.29 35.48 8.10
C PRO A 150 27.80 35.57 7.77
N SER A 151 27.34 36.74 7.32
CA SER A 151 25.93 37.01 7.02
C SER A 151 25.42 36.29 5.76
N ASN A 152 26.32 35.67 4.99
CA ASN A 152 26.03 34.94 3.76
C ASN A 152 25.67 33.45 3.97
N ILE A 153 25.75 32.91 5.19
CA ILE A 153 25.48 31.48 5.46
C ILE A 153 24.24 31.36 6.36
N ASN A 154 23.13 30.91 5.77
CA ASN A 154 21.91 30.57 6.49
C ASN A 154 21.73 29.04 6.51
N LEU A 155 21.91 28.43 7.66
CA LEU A 155 21.60 27.01 7.85
C LEU A 155 20.08 26.85 8.01
N ARG A 156 19.43 26.23 7.04
CA ARG A 156 18.04 25.76 7.15
C ARG A 156 18.04 24.24 7.28
N GLN A 157 17.26 23.75 8.25
CA GLN A 157 17.00 22.32 8.39
C GLN A 157 15.79 21.96 7.52
N ASP A 158 16.01 21.14 6.50
CA ASP A 158 14.92 20.56 5.72
C ASP A 158 14.31 19.40 6.49
N THR A 159 12.98 19.33 6.55
CA THR A 159 12.24 18.29 7.29
C THR A 159 11.89 17.07 6.44
N THR A 160 12.37 17.00 5.20
CA THR A 160 12.14 15.83 4.34
C THR A 160 12.90 14.61 4.89
N PRO A 161 12.24 13.47 5.12
CA PRO A 161 12.91 12.27 5.59
C PRO A 161 13.88 11.77 4.51
N LEU A 162 15.18 11.98 4.73
CA LEU A 162 16.28 11.47 3.90
C LEU A 162 16.41 9.93 3.93
N ILE A 163 15.66 9.29 4.83
CA ILE A 163 15.66 7.85 5.04
C ILE A 163 14.43 7.30 4.29
N THR A 164 14.65 6.64 3.16
CA THR A 164 13.74 5.55 2.74
C THR A 164 13.69 4.61 3.92
N THR A 165 12.52 4.30 4.47
CA THR A 165 12.35 3.35 5.58
C THR A 165 12.08 1.97 4.98
N LEU A 166 12.82 0.94 5.38
CA LEU A 166 12.52 -0.43 5.00
C LEU A 166 11.31 -0.88 5.82
N SER A 167 10.14 -0.99 5.17
CA SER A 167 8.92 -1.53 5.77
C SER A 167 8.93 -3.06 5.68
N ILE A 168 8.95 -3.73 6.84
CA ILE A 168 8.78 -5.17 6.97
C ILE A 168 7.34 -5.42 7.39
N ASP A 169 6.56 -6.06 6.53
CA ASP A 169 5.17 -6.43 6.83
C ASP A 169 5.13 -7.66 7.74
N VAL A 170 4.78 -7.44 9.01
CA VAL A 170 4.15 -8.49 9.82
C VAL A 170 2.67 -8.44 9.44
N THR A 171 2.22 -9.40 8.63
CA THR A 171 0.85 -9.43 8.10
C THR A 171 -0.18 -9.45 9.23
N SER A 172 -0.88 -8.34 9.42
CA SER A 172 -2.15 -8.30 10.15
C SER A 172 -3.26 -8.72 9.20
N PHE A 173 -4.12 -9.63 9.63
CA PHE A 173 -5.33 -9.97 8.89
C PHE A 173 -6.44 -9.01 9.34
N ALA A 174 -6.94 -8.16 8.43
CA ALA A 174 -8.14 -7.36 8.68
C ALA A 174 -9.29 -8.30 9.09
N GLY A 175 -9.80 -8.14 10.32
CA GLY A 175 -10.84 -9.04 10.86
C GLY A 175 -10.38 -10.47 11.23
N GLY A 176 -9.07 -10.73 11.34
CA GLY A 176 -8.50 -12.07 11.53
C GLY A 176 -8.73 -12.74 12.89
N PHE A 177 -9.45 -12.12 13.83
CA PHE A 177 -9.65 -12.63 15.19
C PHE A 177 -11.02 -13.32 15.38
N GLY A 178 -11.60 -13.81 14.28
CA GLY A 178 -12.85 -14.57 14.28
C GLY A 178 -14.11 -13.71 14.40
N ARG A 179 -15.23 -14.37 14.69
CA ARG A 179 -16.54 -13.71 14.78
C ARG A 179 -16.72 -12.95 16.08
N GLY A 180 -17.15 -11.70 16.00
CA GLY A 180 -17.41 -10.83 17.15
C GLY A 180 -17.57 -9.37 16.76
N ASP A 181 -17.63 -8.48 17.74
CA ASP A 181 -17.77 -7.03 17.60
C ASP A 181 -16.52 -6.24 18.02
N GLY A 182 -15.44 -6.93 18.41
CA GLY A 182 -14.13 -6.30 18.63
C GLY A 182 -13.57 -5.63 17.38
N LEU A 183 -12.61 -4.72 17.55
CA LEU A 183 -12.02 -3.94 16.43
C LEU A 183 -11.26 -4.77 15.39
N ASN A 184 -10.88 -6.00 15.74
CA ASN A 184 -10.25 -6.96 14.83
C ASN A 184 -11.09 -8.22 14.60
N GLN A 185 -12.36 -8.18 15.00
CA GLN A 185 -13.35 -9.23 14.78
C GLN A 185 -14.42 -8.71 13.83
N MET A 186 -15.05 -9.63 13.09
CA MET A 186 -16.07 -9.27 12.09
C MET A 186 -17.28 -10.20 12.22
N SER A 187 -18.45 -9.74 11.84
CA SER A 187 -19.68 -10.54 11.85
C SER A 187 -20.37 -10.43 10.50
N ASN A 188 -20.21 -11.47 9.68
CA ASN A 188 -20.69 -11.57 8.31
C ASN A 188 -20.26 -10.40 7.41
N PRO A 189 -18.96 -10.13 7.21
CA PRO A 189 -18.57 -9.05 6.29
C PRO A 189 -18.97 -9.35 4.83
N TRP A 190 -19.38 -8.33 4.07
CA TRP A 190 -19.91 -8.50 2.70
C TRP A 190 -19.18 -7.71 1.61
N GLY A 191 -18.66 -6.53 1.93
CA GLY A 191 -18.07 -5.59 1.00
C GLY A 191 -16.74 -5.06 1.51
N LEU A 192 -15.83 -4.78 0.59
CA LEU A 192 -14.51 -4.27 0.91
C LEU A 192 -14.05 -3.27 -0.14
N TYR A 193 -13.31 -2.26 0.30
CA TYR A 193 -12.68 -1.29 -0.57
C TYR A 193 -11.28 -0.98 -0.08
N VAL A 194 -10.34 -0.84 -1.00
CA VAL A 194 -8.95 -0.47 -0.69
C VAL A 194 -8.66 0.87 -1.37
N ASP A 195 -8.22 1.85 -0.59
CA ASP A 195 -7.87 3.17 -1.11
C ASP A 195 -6.40 3.28 -1.55
N ASP A 196 -6.06 4.42 -2.15
CA ASP A 196 -4.70 4.67 -2.66
C ASP A 196 -3.64 4.75 -1.53
N ASP A 197 -4.07 5.00 -0.30
CA ASP A 197 -3.23 4.99 0.92
C ASP A 197 -3.09 3.56 1.50
N GLN A 198 -3.56 2.53 0.77
CA GLN A 198 -3.62 1.13 1.21
C GLN A 198 -4.41 0.94 2.52
N THR A 199 -5.39 1.80 2.78
CA THR A 199 -6.37 1.63 3.85
C THR A 199 -7.50 0.75 3.33
N ILE A 200 -7.74 -0.35 4.02
CA ILE A 200 -8.84 -1.28 3.76
C ILE A 200 -10.05 -0.81 4.56
N TYR A 201 -11.20 -0.72 3.91
CA TYR A 201 -12.50 -0.51 4.51
C TYR A 201 -13.33 -1.76 4.30
N VAL A 202 -13.95 -2.28 5.35
CA VAL A 202 -14.77 -3.49 5.28
C VAL A 202 -16.13 -3.21 5.90
N THR A 203 -17.19 -3.62 5.21
CA THR A 203 -18.54 -3.59 5.75
C THR A 203 -18.70 -4.74 6.74
N ASP A 204 -19.04 -4.42 7.98
CA ASP A 204 -19.28 -5.38 9.05
C ASP A 204 -20.79 -5.49 9.25
N TYR A 205 -21.44 -6.19 8.32
CA TYR A 205 -22.88 -6.17 8.10
C TYR A 205 -23.69 -6.42 9.37
N SER A 206 -23.39 -7.51 10.10
CA SER A 206 -24.16 -7.85 11.30
C SER A 206 -23.81 -6.98 12.51
N ASN A 207 -22.70 -6.25 12.48
CA ASN A 207 -22.34 -5.26 13.51
C ASN A 207 -22.71 -3.82 13.11
N HIS A 208 -23.31 -3.63 11.94
CA HIS A 208 -23.86 -2.35 11.48
C HIS A 208 -22.84 -1.20 11.46
N ARG A 209 -21.66 -1.48 10.93
CA ARG A 209 -20.54 -0.54 10.90
C ARG A 209 -19.63 -0.78 9.69
N ILE A 210 -18.79 0.20 9.40
CA ILE A 210 -17.64 0.06 8.51
C ILE A 210 -16.39 0.11 9.39
N VAL A 211 -15.51 -0.88 9.28
CA VAL A 211 -14.23 -0.90 9.99
C VAL A 211 -13.10 -0.68 8.98
N LYS A 212 -12.09 0.09 9.37
CA LYS A 212 -10.91 0.37 8.54
C LYS A 212 -9.61 -0.06 9.19
N TRP A 213 -8.67 -0.50 8.36
CA TRP A 213 -7.28 -0.79 8.72
C TRP A 213 -6.37 -0.03 7.76
N LYS A 214 -5.50 0.82 8.30
CA LYS A 214 -4.40 1.36 7.50
C LYS A 214 -3.38 0.25 7.24
N TYR A 215 -2.64 0.36 6.14
CA TYR A 215 -1.47 -0.48 5.91
C TYR A 215 -0.57 -0.53 7.14
N SER A 216 -0.05 -1.72 7.43
CA SER A 216 0.71 -2.08 8.64
C SER A 216 0.03 -1.85 10.00
N SER A 217 -1.27 -1.52 10.06
CA SER A 217 -1.99 -1.38 11.32
C SER A 217 -2.37 -2.74 11.90
N THR A 218 -2.18 -2.91 13.21
CA THR A 218 -2.52 -4.14 13.94
C THR A 218 -3.92 -4.09 14.57
N SER A 219 -4.62 -2.97 14.45
CA SER A 219 -5.98 -2.81 14.98
C SER A 219 -6.87 -2.03 14.03
N GLY A 220 -8.10 -2.52 13.87
CA GLY A 220 -9.14 -1.81 13.14
C GLY A 220 -9.61 -0.56 13.87
N GLN A 221 -10.25 0.33 13.13
CA GLN A 221 -10.92 1.52 13.65
C GLN A 221 -12.30 1.63 13.01
N ILE A 222 -13.31 2.06 13.75
CA ILE A 222 -14.63 2.33 13.17
C ILE A 222 -14.52 3.55 12.25
N ALA A 223 -14.89 3.37 10.98
CA ALA A 223 -14.89 4.42 9.97
C ALA A 223 -16.26 5.09 9.82
N ALA A 224 -17.34 4.31 9.99
CA ALA A 224 -18.72 4.76 9.95
C ALA A 224 -19.64 3.80 10.73
N GLY A 225 -20.77 4.31 11.23
CA GLY A 225 -21.70 3.53 12.04
C GLY A 225 -21.13 3.10 13.39
N GLY A 226 -21.49 1.90 13.86
CA GLY A 226 -21.01 1.35 15.14
C GLY A 226 -21.70 1.89 16.39
N ASN A 227 -22.76 2.69 16.22
CA ASN A 227 -23.59 3.23 17.30
C ASN A 227 -24.93 2.48 17.45
N GLY A 228 -24.90 1.16 17.21
CA GLY A 228 -26.08 0.30 17.09
C GLY A 228 -26.76 0.36 15.71
N SER A 229 -27.71 -0.55 15.48
CA SER A 229 -28.59 -0.51 14.31
C SER A 229 -29.57 0.64 14.38
N GLY A 230 -29.75 1.33 13.25
CA GLY A 230 -30.79 2.35 13.12
C GLY A 230 -30.59 3.22 11.89
N ASN A 231 -31.47 4.20 11.73
CA ASN A 231 -31.48 5.13 10.59
C ASN A 231 -31.02 6.55 10.94
N SER A 232 -30.59 6.78 12.19
CA SER A 232 -30.01 8.06 12.61
C SER A 232 -28.76 8.41 11.79
N THR A 233 -28.37 9.69 11.79
CA THR A 233 -27.23 10.15 10.99
C THR A 233 -25.90 9.52 11.39
N ASN A 234 -25.75 9.06 12.63
CA ASN A 234 -24.57 8.35 13.14
C ASN A 234 -24.74 6.81 13.18
N GLN A 235 -25.81 6.28 12.59
CA GLN A 235 -26.12 4.85 12.58
C GLN A 235 -26.19 4.30 11.15
N LEU A 236 -25.92 3.01 11.04
CA LEU A 236 -26.14 2.22 9.83
C LEU A 236 -27.01 1.02 10.22
N TYR A 237 -27.55 0.34 9.24
CA TYR A 237 -28.26 -0.92 9.41
C TYR A 237 -27.92 -1.88 8.27
N SER A 238 -27.14 -2.89 8.62
CA SER A 238 -26.72 -3.97 7.71
C SER A 238 -26.07 -3.47 6.41
N PRO A 239 -24.97 -2.70 6.49
CA PRO A 239 -24.33 -2.18 5.29
C PRO A 239 -23.71 -3.32 4.47
N THR A 240 -23.90 -3.29 3.16
CA THR A 240 -23.47 -4.38 2.25
C THR A 240 -22.19 -4.04 1.51
N ASP A 241 -22.04 -2.79 1.08
CA ASP A 241 -20.92 -2.35 0.24
C ASP A 241 -20.47 -0.92 0.56
N VAL A 242 -19.24 -0.59 0.18
CA VAL A 242 -18.62 0.71 0.40
C VAL A 242 -17.65 1.05 -0.74
N VAL A 243 -17.70 2.29 -1.23
CA VAL A 243 -16.70 2.85 -2.16
C VAL A 243 -16.23 4.21 -1.66
N ILE A 244 -15.18 4.76 -2.28
CA ILE A 244 -14.67 6.09 -1.93
C ILE A 244 -14.95 7.09 -3.04
N ASP A 245 -15.59 8.18 -2.66
CA ASP A 245 -15.61 9.41 -3.44
C ASP A 245 -14.32 10.19 -3.16
N LYS A 246 -13.34 10.04 -4.06
CA LYS A 246 -11.99 10.63 -3.92
C LYS A 246 -12.02 12.16 -3.99
N GLU A 247 -12.88 12.74 -4.83
CA GLU A 247 -12.97 14.19 -5.00
C GLU A 247 -13.45 14.87 -3.71
N ASN A 248 -14.37 14.22 -3.02
CA ASN A 248 -15.02 14.74 -1.82
C ASN A 248 -14.45 14.18 -0.51
N ASP A 249 -13.46 13.30 -0.57
CA ASP A 249 -12.87 12.58 0.58
C ASP A 249 -13.92 11.92 1.51
N CYS A 250 -14.87 11.21 0.89
CA CYS A 250 -15.99 10.57 1.59
C CYS A 250 -16.10 9.08 1.24
N LEU A 251 -16.62 8.30 2.19
CA LEU A 251 -17.16 6.96 1.93
C LEU A 251 -18.56 7.11 1.35
N ILE A 252 -18.88 6.30 0.35
CA ILE A 252 -20.23 6.08 -0.13
C ILE A 252 -20.61 4.66 0.28
N ILE A 253 -21.66 4.53 1.08
CA ILE A 253 -22.01 3.29 1.77
C ILE A 253 -23.41 2.86 1.35
N CYS A 254 -23.55 1.60 0.96
CA CYS A 254 -24.84 0.92 0.83
C CYS A 254 -25.36 0.62 2.23
N ASP A 255 -26.35 1.37 2.70
CA ASP A 255 -27.01 1.15 3.98
C ASP A 255 -28.30 0.34 3.76
N TYR A 256 -28.11 -0.90 3.28
CA TYR A 256 -29.14 -1.78 2.73
C TYR A 256 -30.37 -1.92 3.64
N GLY A 257 -30.16 -2.17 4.94
CA GLY A 257 -31.27 -2.34 5.88
C GLY A 257 -32.13 -1.08 6.04
N ASN A 258 -31.58 0.09 5.73
CA ASN A 258 -32.29 1.37 5.71
C ASN A 258 -32.70 1.82 4.29
N ARG A 259 -32.47 0.98 3.27
CA ARG A 259 -32.83 1.22 1.85
C ARG A 259 -32.34 2.58 1.33
N ARG A 260 -31.09 2.91 1.63
CA ARG A 260 -30.49 4.21 1.30
C ARG A 260 -29.01 4.10 1.01
N VAL A 261 -28.48 5.06 0.25
CA VAL A 261 -27.04 5.27 0.10
C VAL A 261 -26.63 6.47 0.95
N VAL A 262 -25.57 6.30 1.73
CA VAL A 262 -25.07 7.30 2.67
C VAL A 262 -23.67 7.76 2.25
N ARG A 263 -23.46 9.07 2.20
CA ARG A 263 -22.14 9.70 2.13
C ARG A 263 -21.63 9.95 3.54
N TRP A 264 -20.42 9.47 3.86
CA TRP A 264 -19.81 9.61 5.19
C TRP A 264 -18.41 10.22 5.07
N PRO A 265 -18.13 11.41 5.64
CA PRO A 265 -16.81 12.01 5.55
C PRO A 265 -15.73 11.15 6.21
N ARG A 266 -14.57 10.97 5.55
CA ARG A 266 -13.52 10.07 6.03
C ARG A 266 -12.72 10.63 7.23
N ARG A 267 -12.77 11.96 7.42
CA ARG A 267 -12.01 12.70 8.44
C ARG A 267 -12.95 13.38 9.44
N ASN A 268 -12.72 13.14 10.74
CA ASN A 268 -13.37 13.81 11.87
C ASN A 268 -14.92 13.83 11.86
N SER A 269 -15.59 12.91 11.17
CA SER A 269 -17.05 12.84 11.16
C SER A 269 -17.59 11.71 12.02
N THR A 270 -18.63 12.03 12.78
CA THR A 270 -19.44 11.08 13.56
C THR A 270 -20.74 10.72 12.86
N CYS A 271 -21.07 11.37 11.73
CA CYS A 271 -22.36 11.26 11.06
C CYS A 271 -22.21 11.17 9.53
N GLY A 272 -23.10 10.42 8.90
CA GLY A 272 -23.32 10.39 7.46
C GLY A 272 -24.54 11.20 7.02
N GLN A 273 -24.58 11.48 5.72
CA GLN A 273 -25.67 12.15 5.03
C GLN A 273 -26.29 11.18 4.02
N THR A 274 -27.61 11.03 4.05
CA THR A 274 -28.31 10.26 3.02
C THR A 274 -28.27 11.02 1.69
N ILE A 275 -27.80 10.37 0.62
CA ILE A 275 -27.70 10.94 -0.72
C ILE A 275 -28.67 10.29 -1.72
N ILE A 276 -29.10 9.04 -1.47
CA ILE A 276 -30.13 8.34 -2.25
C ILE A 276 -31.06 7.63 -1.27
N GLN A 277 -32.37 7.69 -1.49
CA GLN A 277 -33.39 7.05 -0.66
C GLN A 277 -34.22 6.06 -1.47
N ASN A 278 -34.89 5.14 -0.76
CA ASN A 278 -35.82 4.14 -1.31
C ASN A 278 -35.18 3.22 -2.36
N VAL A 279 -33.94 2.80 -2.12
CA VAL A 279 -33.16 1.94 -3.02
C VAL A 279 -32.74 0.68 -2.27
N GLY A 280 -32.97 -0.49 -2.87
CA GLY A 280 -32.49 -1.79 -2.38
C GLY A 280 -31.00 -1.96 -2.65
N CYS A 281 -30.18 -1.05 -2.14
CA CYS A 281 -28.79 -0.93 -2.55
C CYS A 281 -27.95 -2.13 -2.06
N TRP A 282 -27.40 -2.92 -2.98
CA TRP A 282 -26.54 -4.06 -2.64
C TRP A 282 -25.08 -3.78 -3.00
N GLY A 283 -24.77 -3.61 -4.29
CA GLY A 283 -23.44 -3.28 -4.80
C GLY A 283 -23.29 -1.81 -5.19
N LEU A 284 -22.07 -1.28 -5.04
CA LEU A 284 -21.67 0.05 -5.48
C LEU A 284 -20.48 -0.02 -6.43
N ALA A 285 -20.46 0.87 -7.41
CA ALA A 285 -19.25 1.20 -8.15
C ALA A 285 -19.20 2.71 -8.41
N MET A 286 -18.00 3.25 -8.50
CA MET A 286 -17.81 4.65 -8.90
C MET A 286 -16.79 4.70 -10.02
N ASP A 287 -17.09 5.43 -11.09
CA ASP A 287 -16.16 5.62 -12.20
C ASP A 287 -15.26 6.84 -12.00
N ASN A 288 -14.26 6.98 -12.88
CA ASN A 288 -13.30 8.08 -12.83
C ASN A 288 -13.91 9.46 -13.19
N ASN A 289 -15.16 9.50 -13.65
CA ASN A 289 -15.88 10.74 -13.95
C ASN A 289 -16.80 11.17 -12.80
N GLY A 290 -16.78 10.44 -11.67
CA GLY A 290 -17.61 10.72 -10.50
C GLY A 290 -19.06 10.27 -10.65
N TYR A 291 -19.38 9.36 -11.58
CA TYR A 291 -20.69 8.70 -11.58
C TYR A 291 -20.71 7.55 -10.59
N LEU A 292 -21.78 7.50 -9.81
CA LEU A 292 -22.08 6.43 -8.88
C LEU A 292 -23.06 5.45 -9.53
N TYR A 293 -22.71 4.17 -9.53
CA TYR A 293 -23.55 3.07 -9.96
C TYR A 293 -24.04 2.34 -8.71
N VAL A 294 -25.35 2.19 -8.57
CA VAL A 294 -25.97 1.49 -7.44
C VAL A 294 -26.81 0.35 -8.00
N GLY A 295 -26.58 -0.84 -7.45
CA GLY A 295 -27.39 -2.00 -7.75
C GLY A 295 -28.60 -2.02 -6.85
N ASP A 296 -29.79 -1.89 -7.43
CA ASP A 296 -31.06 -1.97 -6.73
C ASP A 296 -31.62 -3.39 -6.87
N CYS A 297 -31.32 -4.23 -5.88
CA CYS A 297 -31.71 -5.64 -5.91
C CYS A 297 -33.23 -5.83 -5.74
N GLU A 298 -33.96 -4.84 -5.21
CA GLU A 298 -35.42 -4.93 -5.09
C GLU A 298 -36.13 -4.61 -6.41
N ASN A 299 -35.48 -3.83 -7.28
CA ASN A 299 -36.01 -3.45 -8.59
C ASN A 299 -35.30 -4.15 -9.77
N HIS A 300 -34.36 -5.05 -9.50
CA HIS A 300 -33.67 -5.85 -10.51
C HIS A 300 -32.96 -4.97 -11.56
N GLU A 301 -32.30 -3.91 -11.10
CA GLU A 301 -31.71 -2.90 -11.98
C GLU A 301 -30.41 -2.31 -11.44
N VAL A 302 -29.55 -1.88 -12.34
CA VAL A 302 -28.41 -1.01 -12.03
C VAL A 302 -28.73 0.38 -12.54
N ARG A 303 -28.64 1.35 -11.64
CA ARG A 303 -28.81 2.76 -11.96
C ARG A 303 -27.49 3.51 -11.80
N ARG A 304 -27.31 4.53 -12.63
CA ARG A 304 -26.19 5.46 -12.61
C ARG A 304 -26.67 6.86 -12.21
N TRP A 305 -26.02 7.47 -11.24
CA TRP A 305 -26.24 8.84 -10.79
C TRP A 305 -24.98 9.66 -11.01
N LYS A 306 -25.14 10.94 -11.37
CA LYS A 306 -24.11 11.91 -11.07
C LYS A 306 -24.26 12.32 -9.60
N LEU A 307 -23.15 12.46 -8.87
CA LEU A 307 -23.20 12.93 -7.48
C LEU A 307 -23.95 14.28 -7.40
N GLY A 308 -25.05 14.30 -6.63
CA GLY A 308 -25.94 15.45 -6.48
C GLY A 308 -27.24 15.39 -7.30
N ASP A 309 -27.37 14.46 -8.24
CA ASP A 309 -28.62 14.24 -8.98
C ASP A 309 -29.69 13.61 -8.09
N THR A 310 -30.94 14.00 -8.32
CA THR A 310 -32.09 13.43 -7.60
C THR A 310 -32.60 12.12 -8.19
N ASN A 311 -32.32 11.84 -9.47
CA ASN A 311 -32.81 10.67 -10.20
C ASN A 311 -31.66 9.96 -10.93
N GLY A 312 -31.61 8.64 -10.81
CA GLY A 312 -30.63 7.80 -11.50
C GLY A 312 -31.16 7.28 -12.84
N ILE A 313 -30.26 7.08 -13.79
CA ILE A 313 -30.55 6.50 -15.11
C ILE A 313 -30.30 5.00 -15.05
N ILE A 314 -31.26 4.18 -15.48
CA ILE A 314 -31.08 2.73 -15.59
C ILE A 314 -30.05 2.44 -16.69
N VAL A 315 -29.03 1.65 -16.36
CA VAL A 315 -27.95 1.27 -17.30
C VAL A 315 -27.85 -0.25 -17.52
N ALA A 316 -28.46 -1.06 -16.65
CA ALA A 316 -28.62 -2.50 -16.84
C ALA A 316 -29.86 -2.99 -16.07
N GLY A 317 -30.49 -4.08 -16.54
CA GLY A 317 -31.71 -4.63 -15.95
C GLY A 317 -32.94 -3.74 -16.13
N GLY A 318 -33.82 -3.71 -15.12
CA GLY A 318 -35.05 -2.92 -15.11
C GLY A 318 -36.24 -3.55 -15.83
N ASN A 319 -36.11 -4.83 -16.25
CA ASN A 319 -37.18 -5.59 -16.89
C ASN A 319 -37.65 -6.79 -16.05
N GLY A 320 -37.55 -6.63 -14.72
CA GLY A 320 -37.89 -7.67 -13.74
C GLY A 320 -36.81 -8.72 -13.57
N GLU A 321 -37.10 -9.67 -12.68
CA GLU A 321 -36.27 -10.84 -12.38
C GLU A 321 -36.28 -11.84 -13.54
N GLY A 322 -35.12 -12.43 -13.84
CA GLY A 322 -34.97 -13.48 -14.84
C GLY A 322 -33.56 -13.56 -15.42
N ASP A 323 -33.39 -14.48 -16.37
CA ASP A 323 -32.11 -14.85 -17.00
C ASP A 323 -31.94 -14.29 -18.43
N HIS A 324 -32.88 -13.45 -18.87
CA HIS A 324 -32.78 -12.78 -20.16
C HIS A 324 -31.76 -11.63 -20.13
N LEU A 325 -31.19 -11.30 -21.29
CA LEU A 325 -30.09 -10.32 -21.44
C LEU A 325 -30.36 -8.93 -20.80
N ASN A 326 -31.62 -8.56 -20.63
CA ASN A 326 -32.07 -7.28 -20.08
C ASN A 326 -32.76 -7.41 -18.71
N GLN A 327 -32.66 -8.58 -18.08
CA GLN A 327 -33.13 -8.86 -16.72
C GLN A 327 -31.94 -9.03 -15.78
N LEU A 328 -32.18 -8.87 -14.49
CA LEU A 328 -31.21 -9.13 -13.44
C LEU A 328 -31.92 -9.83 -12.29
N SER A 329 -31.21 -10.72 -11.61
CA SER A 329 -31.76 -11.53 -10.53
C SER A 329 -30.95 -11.37 -9.24
N GLY A 330 -31.65 -11.53 -8.12
CA GLY A 330 -31.01 -11.55 -6.80
C GLY A 330 -30.20 -10.31 -6.44
N ARG A 331 -29.06 -10.56 -5.79
CA ARG A 331 -28.14 -9.54 -5.26
C ARG A 331 -26.91 -9.51 -6.12
N PHE A 332 -26.59 -8.35 -6.65
CA PHE A 332 -25.53 -8.22 -7.64
C PHE A 332 -24.49 -7.18 -7.22
N TYR A 333 -23.25 -7.49 -7.55
CA TYR A 333 -22.11 -6.59 -7.46
C TYR A 333 -21.87 -5.94 -8.81
N ILE A 334 -21.36 -4.72 -8.76
CA ILE A 334 -21.11 -3.91 -9.94
C ILE A 334 -19.62 -3.61 -9.98
N PHE A 335 -19.04 -3.72 -11.16
CA PHE A 335 -17.71 -3.22 -11.45
C PHE A 335 -17.78 -2.35 -12.70
N VAL A 336 -17.07 -1.23 -12.71
CA VAL A 336 -16.99 -0.34 -13.87
C VAL A 336 -15.53 -0.18 -14.24
N ASP A 337 -15.21 -0.45 -15.51
CA ASP A 337 -13.85 -0.31 -16.00
C ASP A 337 -13.52 1.14 -16.41
N LYS A 338 -12.27 1.37 -16.80
CA LYS A 338 -11.76 2.67 -17.27
C LYS A 338 -12.45 3.18 -18.54
N ASP A 339 -13.02 2.28 -19.33
CA ASP A 339 -13.69 2.56 -20.60
C ASP A 339 -15.21 2.78 -20.38
N GLN A 340 -15.66 2.79 -19.12
CA GLN A 340 -17.05 2.94 -18.65
C GLN A 340 -17.96 1.76 -19.00
N SER A 341 -17.38 0.58 -19.26
CA SER A 341 -18.15 -0.66 -19.37
C SER A 341 -18.62 -1.08 -17.98
N VAL A 342 -19.90 -1.40 -17.86
CA VAL A 342 -20.52 -1.85 -16.60
C VAL A 342 -20.62 -3.37 -16.61
N TYR A 343 -20.03 -4.00 -15.60
CA TYR A 343 -20.09 -5.43 -15.36
C TYR A 343 -20.97 -5.67 -14.14
N VAL A 344 -21.94 -6.55 -14.27
CA VAL A 344 -22.90 -6.89 -13.21
C VAL A 344 -22.81 -8.39 -12.99
N SER A 345 -22.56 -8.81 -11.75
CA SER A 345 -22.64 -10.23 -11.39
C SER A 345 -24.11 -10.60 -11.26
N ASP A 346 -24.60 -11.52 -12.08
CA ASP A 346 -25.99 -11.97 -12.02
C ASP A 346 -26.00 -13.42 -11.54
N GLU A 347 -26.56 -13.67 -10.35
CA GLU A 347 -26.60 -14.99 -9.70
C GLU A 347 -27.90 -15.75 -9.95
#